data_AF-B8LIP6-F1
#
_entry.id   AF-B8LIP6-F1
#
_cell.length_a   1.000
_cell.length_b   1.000
_cell.length_c   1.000
_cell.angle_alpha   90.00
_cell.angle_beta   90.00
_cell.angle_gamma   90.00
#
_symmetry.space_group_name_H-M   'P 1'
#
loop_
_entity.id
_entity.type
_entity.pdbx_description
1 polymer ?
#
loop_
_entity_poly.entity_id
_entity_poly.type
_entity_poly.pdbx_seq_one_letter_code
_entity_poly.pdbx_strand_id
1 'polypeptide(L)'
;MPRSQKNDNFIDKTFTIVADILLRIIPTTQREKEAFTHYRDAQSEGEYAEALRNYYEAMRLEIDPYDRSYIPYNIGLIHTSNGDHIKALEYYFQALERNPSLPQALNNMAVICHY
;
A
#
# COMPACT_ATOMS: atom_id res chain seq x y z
N MET A 1 -12.58 3.68 -14.57
CA MET A 1 -11.38 3.20 -13.87
C MET A 1 -11.35 3.89 -12.52
N PRO A 2 -11.54 3.17 -11.39
CA PRO A 2 -11.51 3.81 -10.08
C PRO A 2 -10.07 4.26 -9.80
N ARG A 3 -9.91 5.52 -9.39
CA ARG A 3 -8.61 6.11 -9.06
C ARG A 3 -8.04 5.40 -7.83
N SER A 4 -6.90 4.72 -8.02
CA SER A 4 -6.06 4.17 -6.95
C SER A 4 -5.83 5.25 -5.88
N GLN A 5 -6.20 4.94 -4.63
CA GLN A 5 -5.79 5.70 -3.45
C GLN A 5 -4.29 5.47 -3.26
N LYS A 6 -3.50 6.21 -4.03
CA LYS A 6 -2.04 6.15 -4.02
C LYS A 6 -1.48 6.69 -2.71
N ASN A 7 -0.70 5.85 -2.05
CA ASN A 7 0.39 6.17 -1.11
C ASN A 7 0.05 7.12 0.05
N ASP A 8 -0.40 6.55 1.17
CA ASP A 8 -0.61 7.26 2.43
C ASP A 8 0.68 7.54 3.24
N ASN A 9 1.87 7.32 2.67
CA ASN A 9 3.13 7.67 3.32
C ASN A 9 3.38 9.20 3.25
N PHE A 10 3.69 9.82 4.39
CA PHE A 10 3.98 11.26 4.48
C PHE A 10 5.09 11.71 3.52
N ILE A 11 6.14 10.88 3.37
CA ILE A 11 7.25 11.18 2.46
C ILE A 11 6.77 11.17 1.01
N ASP A 12 5.95 10.19 0.64
CA ASP A 12 5.46 10.06 -0.73
C ASP A 12 4.41 11.12 -1.09
N LYS A 13 3.55 11.51 -0.14
CA LYS A 13 2.64 12.66 -0.31
C LYS A 13 3.42 13.94 -0.55
N THR A 14 4.47 14.17 0.23
CA THR A 14 5.33 15.35 0.09
C THR A 14 6.02 15.35 -1.27
N PHE A 15 6.58 14.21 -1.68
CA PHE A 15 7.21 14.05 -2.99
C PHE A 15 6.20 14.27 -4.13
N THR A 16 5.00 13.70 -4.02
CA THR A 16 3.91 13.86 -4.98
C THR A 16 3.49 15.32 -5.14
N ILE A 17 3.32 16.05 -4.04
CA ILE A 17 2.95 17.47 -4.07
C ILE A 17 4.06 18.31 -4.72
N VAL A 18 5.32 18.07 -4.36
CA VAL A 18 6.47 18.78 -4.95
C VAL A 18 6.56 18.50 -6.45
N ALA A 19 6.40 17.24 -6.86
CA ALA A 19 6.40 16.85 -8.27
C ALA A 19 5.27 17.53 -9.06
N ASP A 20 4.05 17.56 -8.53
CA ASP A 20 2.90 18.22 -9.17
C ASP A 20 3.12 19.73 -9.33
N ILE A 21 3.74 20.39 -8.35
CA ILE A 21 4.10 21.82 -8.43
C ILE A 21 5.15 22.03 -9.52
N LEU A 22 6.19 21.19 -9.57
CA LEU A 22 7.25 21.28 -10.58
C LEU A 22 6.70 21.12 -12.01
N LEU A 23 5.79 20.18 -12.24
CA LEU A 23 5.15 19.97 -13.55
C LEU A 23 4.27 21.15 -14.02
N ARG A 24 3.81 22.01 -13.09
CA ARG A 24 3.05 23.22 -13.41
C ARG A 24 3.95 24.41 -13.71
N ILE A 25 5.11 24.49 -13.07
CA ILE A 25 6.06 25.61 -13.21
C ILE A 25 6.98 25.40 -14.41
N ILE A 26 7.43 24.16 -14.65
CA ILE A 26 8.34 23.84 -15.75
C ILE A 26 7.52 23.66 -17.03
N PRO A 27 7.83 24.40 -18.13
CA PRO A 27 7.18 24.19 -19.41
C PRO A 27 7.55 22.81 -19.96
N THR A 28 6.65 21.85 -19.77
CA THR A 28 6.77 20.46 -20.22
C THR A 28 5.68 20.15 -21.25
N THR A 29 6.03 19.34 -22.24
CA THR A 29 5.09 18.82 -23.23
C THR A 29 4.13 17.82 -22.59
N GLN A 30 2.97 17.59 -23.22
CA GLN A 30 1.99 16.62 -22.74
C GLN A 30 2.57 15.20 -22.59
N ARG A 31 3.44 14.80 -23.53
CA ARG A 31 4.11 13.49 -23.50
C ARG A 31 5.05 13.34 -22.30
N GLU A 32 5.77 14.39 -21.93
CA GLU A 32 6.69 14.36 -20.78
C GLU A 32 5.93 14.22 -19.45
N LYS A 33 4.75 14.85 -19.33
CA LYS A 33 3.87 14.70 -18.15
C LYS A 33 3.34 13.28 -18.02
N GLU A 34 2.95 12.66 -19.14
CA GLU A 34 2.48 11.27 -19.17
C GLU A 34 3.62 10.30 -18.81
N ALA A 35 4.81 10.48 -19.38
CA ALA A 35 5.98 9.68 -19.05
C ALA A 35 6.38 9.78 -17.56
N PHE A 36 6.34 10.98 -16.99
CA PHE A 36 6.59 11.18 -15.56
C PHE A 36 5.55 10.48 -14.68
N THR A 37 4.28 10.50 -15.08
CA THR A 37 3.21 9.80 -14.36
C THR A 37 3.44 8.29 -14.39
N HIS A 38 3.78 7.72 -15.56
CA HIS A 38 4.11 6.30 -15.67
C HIS A 38 5.35 5.91 -14.86
N TYR A 39 6.39 6.75 -14.85
CA TYR A 39 7.60 6.52 -14.06
C TYR A 39 7.30 6.46 -12.56
N ARG A 40 6.53 7.43 -12.05
CA ARG A 40 6.12 7.46 -10.63
C ARG A 40 5.31 6.22 -10.24
N ASP A 41 4.39 5.82 -11.10
CA ASP A 41 3.55 4.65 -10.85
C ASP A 41 4.41 3.38 -10.77
N ALA A 42 5.36 3.21 -11.71
CA ALA A 42 6.31 2.11 -11.68
C ALA A 42 7.21 2.11 -10.42
N GLN A 43 7.61 3.29 -9.92
CA GLN A 43 8.36 3.37 -8.65
C GLN A 43 7.53 2.86 -7.47
N SER A 44 6.27 3.30 -7.35
CA SER A 44 5.37 2.81 -6.29
C SER A 44 5.14 1.30 -6.35
N GLU A 45 4.95 0.75 -7.54
CA GLU A 45 4.80 -0.71 -7.74
C GLU A 45 6.08 -1.46 -7.34
N GLY A 46 7.26 -0.91 -7.66
CA GLY A 46 8.55 -1.46 -7.26
C GLY A 46 8.75 -1.48 -5.74
N GLU A 47 8.41 -0.39 -5.05
CA GLU A 47 8.47 -0.30 -3.58
C GLU A 47 7.53 -1.30 -2.91
N TYR A 48 6.31 -1.47 -3.43
CA TYR A 48 5.38 -2.48 -2.92
C TYR A 48 5.87 -3.91 -3.15
N ALA A 49 6.41 -4.20 -4.33
CA ALA A 49 6.98 -5.52 -4.61
C ALA A 49 8.15 -5.84 -3.67
N GLU A 50 9.01 -4.87 -3.40
CA GLU A 50 10.10 -5.00 -2.43
C GLU A 50 9.57 -5.20 -1.00
N ALA A 51 8.61 -4.39 -0.57
CA ALA A 51 7.98 -4.50 0.74
C ALA A 51 7.34 -5.88 0.95
N LEU A 52 6.59 -6.38 -0.03
CA LEU A 52 6.01 -7.73 0.02
C LEU A 52 7.09 -8.80 0.17
N ARG A 53 8.18 -8.70 -0.59
CA ARG A 53 9.30 -9.65 -0.48
C ARG A 53 9.92 -9.63 0.92
N ASN A 54 10.10 -8.45 1.50
CA ASN A 54 10.61 -8.30 2.86
C ASN A 54 9.63 -8.88 3.90
N TYR A 55 8.32 -8.68 3.74
CA TYR A 55 7.32 -9.28 4.63
C TYR A 55 7.29 -10.82 4.54
N TYR A 56 7.48 -11.39 3.34
CA TYR A 56 7.58 -12.84 3.20
C TYR A 56 8.80 -13.40 3.91
N GLU A 57 9.95 -12.73 3.85
CA GLU A 57 11.14 -13.13 4.61
C GLU A 57 10.93 -12.93 6.12
N ALA A 58 10.32 -11.82 6.55
CA ALA A 58 9.95 -11.61 7.95
C ALA A 58 9.03 -12.72 8.47
N MET A 59 8.09 -13.22 7.65
CA MET A 59 7.19 -14.31 8.03
C MET A 59 7.91 -15.64 8.30
N ARG A 60 9.11 -15.82 7.75
CA ARG A 60 9.98 -16.99 7.98
C ARG A 60 10.82 -16.85 9.24
N LEU A 61 11.16 -15.63 9.62
CA LEU A 61 12.05 -15.32 10.74
C LEU A 61 11.29 -15.06 12.04
N GLU A 62 10.11 -14.46 11.96
CA GLU A 62 9.30 -14.11 13.13
C GLU A 62 8.61 -15.35 13.72
N ILE A 63 8.78 -15.54 15.03
CA ILE A 63 8.33 -16.72 15.77
C ILE A 63 7.22 -16.33 16.75
N ASP A 64 7.24 -15.10 17.26
CA ASP A 64 6.23 -14.65 18.21
C ASP A 64 4.86 -14.55 17.51
N PRO A 65 3.82 -15.26 17.99
CA PRO A 65 2.52 -15.27 17.32
C PRO A 65 1.85 -13.89 17.23
N TYR A 66 2.08 -13.02 18.21
CA TYR A 66 1.49 -11.69 18.27
C TYR A 66 2.18 -10.76 17.28
N ASP A 67 3.51 -10.70 17.27
CA ASP A 67 4.27 -9.90 16.31
C ASP A 67 4.08 -10.41 14.88
N ARG A 68 3.99 -11.73 14.71
CA ARG A 68 3.70 -12.37 13.42
C ARG A 68 2.33 -12.03 12.87
N SER A 69 1.37 -11.57 13.69
CA SER A 69 0.05 -11.11 13.21
C SER A 69 0.13 -9.79 12.43
N TYR A 70 1.13 -8.94 12.72
CA TYR A 70 1.30 -7.68 12.00
C TYR A 70 1.81 -7.87 10.58
N ILE A 71 2.45 -9.00 10.27
CA ILE A 71 2.96 -9.29 8.94
C ILE A 71 1.82 -9.42 7.91
N PRO A 72 0.85 -10.34 8.05
CA PRO A 72 -0.30 -10.40 7.15
C PRO A 72 -1.14 -9.12 7.21
N TYR A 73 -1.25 -8.46 8.36
CA TYR A 73 -1.92 -7.15 8.44
C TYR A 73 -1.27 -6.10 7.52
N ASN A 74 0.06 -5.98 7.53
CA ASN A 74 0.77 -5.02 6.70
C ASN A 74 0.73 -5.40 5.20
N ILE A 75 0.72 -6.70 4.87
CA ILE A 75 0.47 -7.15 3.49
C ILE A 75 -0.96 -6.75 3.05
N GLY A 76 -1.95 -6.89 3.94
CA GLY A 76 -3.31 -6.44 3.69
C GLY A 76 -3.42 -4.94 3.44
N LEU A 77 -2.63 -4.11 4.13
CA LEU A 77 -2.53 -2.67 3.85
C LEU A 77 -2.01 -2.39 2.43
N ILE A 78 -0.97 -3.10 1.98
CA ILE A 78 -0.44 -2.93 0.61
C ILE A 78 -1.53 -3.27 -0.43
N HIS A 79 -2.23 -4.38 -0.25
CA HIS A 79 -3.33 -4.75 -1.16
C HIS A 79 -4.49 -3.76 -1.10
N THR A 80 -4.80 -3.19 0.06
CA THR A 80 -5.81 -2.12 0.20
C THR A 80 -5.40 -0.90 -0.61
N SER A 81 -4.14 -0.45 -0.49
CA SER A 81 -3.60 0.68 -1.27
C SER A 81 -3.63 0.42 -2.79
N ASN A 82 -3.42 -0.84 -3.20
CA ASN A 82 -3.49 -1.25 -4.60
C ASN A 82 -4.92 -1.44 -5.13
N GLY A 83 -5.94 -1.34 -4.27
CA GLY A 83 -7.34 -1.59 -4.63
C GLY A 83 -7.71 -3.07 -4.76
N ASP A 84 -6.80 -3.97 -4.40
CA ASP A 84 -7.00 -5.43 -4.37
C ASP A 84 -7.79 -5.83 -3.09
N HIS A 85 -9.01 -5.31 -2.95
CA HIS A 85 -9.80 -5.44 -1.72
C HIS A 85 -10.05 -6.88 -1.28
N ILE A 86 -10.28 -7.80 -2.23
CA ILE A 86 -10.48 -9.23 -1.92
C ILE A 86 -9.24 -9.81 -1.22
N LYS A 87 -8.05 -9.59 -1.80
CA LYS A 87 -6.79 -10.06 -1.20
C LYS A 87 -6.52 -9.36 0.14
N ALA A 88 -6.81 -8.06 0.22
CA ALA A 88 -6.66 -7.33 1.48
C ALA A 88 -7.49 -7.96 2.60
N LEU A 89 -8.75 -8.29 2.35
CA LEU A 89 -9.62 -8.98 3.31
C LEU A 89 -9.04 -10.34 3.71
N GLU A 90 -8.58 -11.16 2.76
CA GLU A 90 -7.95 -12.46 3.06
C GLU A 90 -6.77 -12.32 4.02
N TYR A 91 -5.90 -11.33 3.79
CA TYR A 91 -4.75 -11.08 4.66
C TYR A 91 -5.14 -10.49 6.01
N TYR A 92 -6.17 -9.65 6.08
CA TYR A 92 -6.69 -9.18 7.37
C TYR A 92 -7.32 -10.32 8.19
N PHE A 93 -8.02 -11.26 7.55
CA PHE A 93 -8.51 -12.47 8.21
C PHE A 93 -7.35 -13.30 8.76
N GLN A 94 -6.30 -13.52 7.97
CA GLN A 94 -5.09 -14.22 8.44
C GLN A 94 -4.43 -13.53 9.64
N ALA A 95 -4.41 -12.19 9.68
CA ALA A 95 -3.91 -11.45 10.83
C ALA A 95 -4.77 -11.71 12.09
N LEU A 96 -6.09 -11.69 11.94
CA LEU A 96 -7.04 -11.93 13.03
C LEU A 96 -7.05 -13.38 13.53
N GLU A 97 -6.78 -14.37 12.66
CA GLU A 97 -6.59 -15.77 13.08
C GLU A 97 -5.42 -15.93 14.05
N ARG A 98 -4.37 -15.11 13.89
CA ARG A 98 -3.17 -15.12 14.74
C ARG A 98 -3.36 -14.26 15.99
N ASN A 99 -3.98 -13.09 15.82
CA ASN A 99 -4.27 -12.16 16.89
C ASN A 99 -5.72 -11.64 16.75
N PRO A 100 -6.68 -12.29 17.44
CA PRO A 100 -8.07 -11.85 17.43
C PRO A 100 -8.27 -10.44 18.00
N SER A 101 -7.31 -9.94 18.78
CA SER A 101 -7.33 -8.61 19.41
C SER A 101 -6.58 -7.56 18.58
N LEU A 102 -6.76 -7.59 17.25
CA LEU A 102 -6.18 -6.61 16.32
C LEU A 102 -7.27 -5.69 15.72
N PRO A 103 -7.78 -4.69 16.47
CA PRO A 103 -8.87 -3.83 16.03
C PRO A 103 -8.58 -3.05 14.75
N GLN A 104 -7.30 -2.77 14.46
CA GLN A 104 -6.87 -2.11 13.22
C GLN A 104 -7.25 -2.92 11.98
N ALA A 105 -7.13 -4.26 12.03
CA ALA A 105 -7.53 -5.12 10.93
C ALA A 105 -9.06 -5.08 10.73
N LEU A 106 -9.83 -5.16 11.81
CA LEU A 106 -11.29 -5.05 11.76
C LEU A 106 -11.75 -3.71 11.19
N ASN A 107 -11.11 -2.60 11.58
CA ASN A 107 -11.43 -1.28 11.07
C ASN A 107 -11.20 -1.19 9.55
N ASN A 108 -10.06 -1.68 9.05
CA ASN A 108 -9.78 -1.66 7.61
C ASN A 108 -10.73 -2.57 6.82
N MET A 109 -11.07 -3.74 7.36
CA MET A 109 -12.08 -4.62 6.76
C MET A 109 -13.45 -3.96 6.72
N ALA A 110 -13.85 -3.26 7.78
CA ALA A 110 -15.12 -2.52 7.82
C ALA A 110 -15.15 -1.40 6.77
N VAL A 111 -14.04 -0.67 6.60
CA VAL A 111 -13.91 0.34 5.53
C VAL A 111 -14.08 -0.30 4.15
N ILE A 112 -13.42 -1.43 3.90
CA ILE A 112 -13.53 -2.15 2.62
C ILE A 112 -14.96 -2.62 2.36
N CYS A 113 -15.62 -3.21 3.36
CA CYS A 113 -16.97 -3.77 3.20
C CYS A 113 -18.10 -2.71 3.20
N HIS A 114 -17.81 -1.49 3.63
CA HIS A 114 -18.78 -0.40 3.68
C HIS A 114 -18.99 0.26 2.32
N TYR A 115 -17.98 0.23 1.45
CA TYR A 115 -18.02 0.77 0.09
C TYR A 115 -18.39 -0.30 -0.94
#